data_AF-A0A0R3WVI6-F1
#
_entry.id   AF-A0A0R3WVI6-F1
#
_cell.length_a   1.000
_cell.length_b   1.000
_cell.length_c   1.000
_cell.angle_alpha   90.00
_cell.angle_beta   90.00
_cell.angle_gamma   90.00
#
_symmetry.space_group_name_H-M   'P 1'
#
loop_
_entity.id
_entity.type
_entity.pdbx_description
1 polymer ?
#
loop_
_entity_poly.entity_id
_entity_poly.type
_entity_poly.pdbx_seq_one_letter_code
_entity_poly.pdbx_strand_id
1 'polypeptide(L)'
;MLDMLTNSQKGKDNFCKLAIVNSQLFRDLLSYDVEFKVLLTGTPLQNNLEELIHLLHFLDPRKFGDVQALSARWASMTKEERAEDLQITLKDHLLRRMKRDVIKDLPKKTEIIVPLSLTPLQKRIYKMVLTKNYEALRTRNLMNPLLHLQKVCNHPYLMPSGEAMAPRVPIPSIGTAHAIVSMYEPRMLVESSAKLHLVMRMLRRLRDCGHRVLIFSHLVSMLDLIQMALYNEGYAPSFHL
;
A
#
# COMPACT_ATOMS: atom_id res chain seq x y z
N MET A 1 -19.19 -19.13 -17.16
CA MET A 1 -19.19 -17.71 -16.74
C MET A 1 -18.89 -17.69 -15.24
N LEU A 2 -17.63 -17.50 -14.84
CA LEU A 2 -17.24 -17.42 -13.42
C LEU A 2 -17.11 -15.94 -13.02
N ASP A 3 -18.20 -15.37 -12.49
CA ASP A 3 -18.26 -14.02 -11.93
C ASP A 3 -17.66 -13.99 -10.51
N MET A 4 -16.34 -14.13 -10.39
CA MET A 4 -15.65 -14.12 -9.08
C MET A 4 -14.80 -12.88 -8.82
N LEU A 5 -15.19 -11.70 -9.33
CA LEU A 5 -14.41 -10.47 -9.16
C LEU A 5 -15.22 -9.19 -8.89
N THR A 6 -16.36 -9.28 -8.20
CA THR A 6 -17.18 -8.11 -7.84
C THR A 6 -16.78 -7.41 -6.53
N ASN A 7 -15.49 -7.41 -6.14
CA ASN A 7 -15.04 -6.57 -5.03
C ASN A 7 -13.68 -5.93 -5.28
N SER A 8 -13.67 -4.61 -5.45
CA SER A 8 -12.57 -3.80 -6.03
C SER A 8 -11.24 -3.88 -5.27
N GLN A 9 -11.25 -4.23 -3.97
CA GLN A 9 -10.03 -4.50 -3.19
C GLN A 9 -9.60 -5.98 -3.24
N LYS A 10 -10.54 -6.94 -3.05
CA LYS A 10 -10.24 -8.38 -3.14
C LYS A 10 -9.77 -8.81 -4.52
N GLY A 11 -10.22 -8.13 -5.58
CA GLY A 11 -9.76 -8.40 -6.94
C GLY A 11 -8.25 -8.24 -7.06
N LYS A 12 -7.67 -7.13 -6.54
CA LYS A 12 -6.22 -6.88 -6.61
C LYS A 12 -5.39 -7.93 -5.87
N ASP A 13 -5.84 -8.36 -4.69
CA ASP A 13 -5.15 -9.38 -3.91
C ASP A 13 -5.21 -10.76 -4.57
N ASN A 14 -6.33 -11.10 -5.23
CA ASN A 14 -6.49 -12.35 -5.96
C ASN A 14 -5.67 -12.36 -7.27
N PHE A 15 -5.47 -11.21 -7.93
CA PHE A 15 -4.58 -11.11 -9.09
C PHE A 15 -3.11 -11.30 -8.72
N CYS A 16 -2.63 -10.69 -7.63
CA CYS A 16 -1.28 -10.98 -7.12
C CYS A 16 -1.12 -12.47 -6.77
N LYS A 17 -2.16 -13.14 -6.26
CA LYS A 17 -2.13 -14.58 -6.00
C LYS A 17 -2.15 -15.44 -7.26
N LEU A 18 -2.77 -14.99 -8.35
CA LEU A 18 -2.76 -15.65 -9.66
C LEU A 18 -1.46 -15.44 -10.43
N ALA A 19 -0.78 -14.31 -10.18
CA ALA A 19 0.52 -13.99 -10.74
C ALA A 19 1.64 -14.88 -10.16
N ILE A 20 1.43 -15.43 -8.96
CA ILE A 20 2.35 -16.38 -8.33
C ILE A 20 2.04 -17.79 -8.84
N VAL A 21 2.93 -18.30 -9.70
CA VAL A 21 2.90 -19.65 -10.32
C VAL A 21 2.66 -20.79 -9.34
N ASN A 22 3.17 -20.66 -8.12
CA ASN A 22 3.07 -21.67 -7.06
C ASN A 22 1.87 -21.49 -6.12
N SER A 23 0.98 -20.54 -6.41
CA SER A 23 -0.22 -20.34 -5.62
C SER A 23 -1.16 -21.54 -5.76
N GLN A 24 -1.69 -22.00 -4.64
CA GLN A 24 -2.72 -23.06 -4.62
C GLN A 24 -3.89 -22.71 -5.53
N LEU A 25 -4.26 -21.43 -5.59
CA LEU A 25 -5.28 -20.88 -6.48
C LEU A 25 -4.99 -21.16 -7.97
N PHE A 26 -3.74 -21.05 -8.41
CA PHE A 26 -3.36 -21.25 -9.81
C PHE A 26 -3.54 -22.71 -10.24
N ARG A 27 -3.09 -23.64 -9.38
CA ARG A 27 -3.22 -25.09 -9.63
C ARG A 27 -4.67 -25.53 -9.62
N ASP A 28 -5.45 -25.05 -8.66
CA ASP A 28 -6.86 -25.38 -8.57
C ASP A 28 -7.63 -24.86 -9.79
N LEU A 29 -7.35 -23.63 -10.24
CA LEU A 29 -8.01 -23.03 -11.42
C LEU A 29 -7.62 -23.70 -12.74
N LEU A 30 -6.41 -24.27 -12.86
CA LEU A 30 -6.02 -25.06 -14.02
C LEU A 30 -6.73 -26.41 -14.11
N SER A 31 -7.18 -26.96 -12.98
CA SER A 31 -7.87 -28.26 -12.95
C SER A 31 -9.31 -28.21 -13.50
N TYR A 32 -9.89 -27.02 -13.64
CA TYR A 32 -11.23 -26.86 -14.20
C TYR A 32 -11.18 -26.90 -15.72
N ASP A 33 -12.00 -27.77 -16.30
CA ASP A 33 -12.27 -27.77 -17.73
C ASP A 33 -13.24 -26.63 -18.08
N VAL A 34 -12.74 -25.62 -18.79
CA VAL A 34 -13.49 -24.41 -19.14
C VAL A 34 -13.23 -24.04 -20.60
N GLU A 35 -14.31 -23.70 -21.30
CA GLU A 35 -14.25 -23.34 -22.73
C GLU A 35 -13.62 -21.97 -22.97
N PHE A 36 -13.88 -21.01 -22.07
CA PHE A 36 -13.37 -19.63 -22.16
C PHE A 36 -12.88 -19.12 -20.80
N LYS A 37 -11.71 -18.45 -20.81
CA LYS A 37 -11.11 -17.79 -19.64
C LYS A 37 -11.04 -16.29 -19.86
N VAL A 38 -11.51 -15.51 -18.89
CA VAL A 38 -11.45 -14.04 -18.91
C VAL A 38 -10.80 -13.56 -17.62
N LEU A 39 -9.78 -12.70 -17.75
CA LEU A 39 -9.03 -12.14 -16.63
C LEU A 39 -9.27 -10.62 -16.55
N LEU A 40 -9.77 -10.13 -15.42
CA LEU A 40 -10.17 -8.72 -15.25
C LEU A 40 -9.23 -7.95 -14.32
N THR A 41 -8.03 -7.58 -14.77
CA THR A 41 -7.05 -6.86 -13.94
C THR A 41 -7.07 -5.35 -14.15
N GLY A 42 -6.97 -4.59 -13.05
CA GLY A 42 -6.83 -3.13 -13.09
C GLY A 42 -5.41 -2.65 -13.41
N THR A 43 -4.39 -3.51 -13.29
CA THR A 43 -2.96 -3.18 -13.42
C THR A 43 -2.18 -4.39 -13.99
N PRO A 44 -2.42 -4.75 -15.27
CA PRO A 44 -1.88 -5.99 -15.86
C PRO A 44 -0.35 -6.08 -15.94
N LEU A 45 0.36 -4.95 -15.90
CA LEU A 45 1.78 -4.84 -16.27
C LEU A 45 2.70 -4.46 -15.09
N GLN A 46 2.19 -4.44 -13.85
CA GLN A 46 2.93 -3.80 -12.75
C GLN A 46 3.90 -4.70 -11.99
N ASN A 47 3.77 -6.02 -12.04
CA ASN A 47 4.63 -6.93 -11.31
C ASN A 47 5.22 -7.93 -12.31
N ASN A 48 6.54 -7.87 -12.50
CA ASN A 48 7.42 -8.84 -13.19
C ASN A 48 6.99 -9.40 -14.57
N LEU A 49 7.90 -9.34 -15.55
CA LEU A 49 7.69 -9.96 -16.87
C LEU A 49 7.40 -11.47 -16.76
N GLU A 50 8.01 -12.13 -15.79
CA GLU A 50 7.79 -13.54 -15.54
C GLU A 50 6.34 -13.81 -15.12
N GLU A 51 5.76 -13.00 -14.24
CA GLU A 51 4.35 -13.12 -13.86
C GLU A 51 3.42 -12.93 -15.07
N LEU A 52 3.75 -12.01 -15.97
CA LEU A 52 3.00 -11.82 -17.21
C LEU A 52 3.04 -13.06 -18.11
N ILE A 53 4.18 -13.73 -18.25
CA ILE A 53 4.29 -14.99 -19.03
C ILE A 53 3.34 -16.04 -18.44
N HIS A 54 3.35 -16.20 -17.13
CA HIS A 54 2.53 -17.20 -16.46
C HIS A 54 1.03 -16.89 -16.57
N LEU A 55 0.64 -15.62 -16.56
CA LEU A 55 -0.73 -15.21 -16.84
C LEU A 55 -1.15 -15.50 -18.28
N LEU A 56 -0.26 -15.29 -19.26
CA LEU A 56 -0.51 -15.63 -20.66
C LEU A 56 -0.62 -17.14 -20.87
N HIS A 57 0.25 -17.92 -20.24
CA HIS A 57 0.17 -19.38 -20.21
C HIS A 57 -1.16 -19.86 -19.63
N PHE A 58 -1.64 -19.23 -18.55
CA PHE A 58 -2.92 -19.58 -17.95
C PHE A 58 -4.12 -19.33 -18.89
N LEU A 59 -4.08 -18.21 -19.63
CA LEU A 59 -5.13 -17.81 -20.56
C LEU A 59 -5.17 -18.71 -21.80
N ASP A 60 -4.02 -18.96 -22.41
CA ASP A 60 -3.90 -19.83 -23.58
C ASP A 60 -2.65 -20.72 -23.49
N PRO A 61 -2.78 -21.92 -22.89
CA PRO A 61 -1.67 -22.87 -22.77
C PRO A 61 -1.17 -23.39 -24.12
N ARG A 62 -1.98 -23.31 -25.18
CA ARG A 62 -1.61 -23.83 -26.51
C ARG A 62 -0.66 -22.89 -27.22
N LYS A 63 -0.92 -21.59 -27.12
CA LYS A 63 -0.08 -20.53 -27.69
C LYS A 63 1.15 -20.21 -26.84
N PHE A 64 1.04 -20.34 -25.52
CA PHE A 64 2.09 -19.98 -24.56
C PHE A 64 2.56 -21.17 -23.72
N GLY A 65 2.63 -22.37 -24.32
CA GLY A 65 2.99 -23.60 -23.61
C GLY A 65 4.43 -23.64 -23.07
N ASP A 66 5.37 -23.04 -23.80
CA ASP A 66 6.78 -23.01 -23.41
C ASP A 66 7.16 -21.68 -22.75
N VAL A 67 6.90 -21.62 -21.44
CA VAL A 67 7.23 -20.47 -20.59
C VAL A 67 8.74 -20.19 -20.56
N GLN A 68 9.57 -21.23 -20.63
CA GLN A 68 11.03 -21.10 -20.55
C GLN A 68 11.61 -20.52 -21.85
N ALA A 69 11.14 -20.97 -23.01
CA ALA A 69 11.53 -20.39 -24.28
C ALA A 69 11.09 -18.93 -24.41
N LEU A 70 9.88 -18.60 -23.94
CA LEU A 70 9.39 -17.21 -23.98
C LEU A 70 10.20 -16.30 -23.04
N SER A 71 10.53 -16.80 -21.84
CA SER A 71 11.37 -16.09 -20.88
C SER A 71 12.78 -15.86 -21.43
N ALA A 72 13.41 -16.89 -22.02
CA ALA A 72 14.73 -16.79 -22.64
C ALA A 72 14.74 -15.81 -23.81
N ARG A 73 13.72 -15.85 -24.67
CA ARG A 73 13.55 -14.92 -25.80
C ARG A 73 13.47 -13.47 -25.31
N TRP A 74 12.63 -13.19 -24.31
CA TRP A 74 12.51 -11.85 -23.75
C TRP A 74 13.75 -11.41 -22.98
N ALA A 75 14.48 -12.33 -22.32
CA ALA A 75 15.74 -12.03 -21.66
C ALA A 75 16.84 -11.62 -22.64
N SER A 76 16.86 -12.19 -23.85
CA SER A 76 17.82 -11.82 -24.91
C SER A 76 17.52 -10.51 -25.65
N MET A 77 16.31 -9.98 -25.53
CA MET A 77 15.88 -8.75 -26.22
C MET A 77 16.26 -7.49 -25.46
N THR A 78 16.51 -6.40 -26.20
CA THR A 78 16.60 -5.05 -25.64
C THR A 78 15.26 -4.58 -25.07
N LYS A 79 15.26 -3.50 -24.29
CA LYS A 79 14.05 -3.02 -23.62
C LYS A 79 13.00 -2.54 -24.63
N GLU A 80 13.44 -1.95 -25.72
CA GLU A 80 12.63 -1.39 -26.80
C GLU A 80 12.00 -2.51 -27.65
N GLU A 81 12.80 -3.46 -28.13
CA GLU A 81 12.31 -4.63 -28.89
C GLU A 81 11.33 -5.47 -28.07
N ARG A 82 11.62 -5.64 -26.78
CA ARG A 82 10.74 -6.37 -25.85
C ARG A 82 9.40 -5.65 -25.69
N ALA A 83 9.39 -4.33 -25.63
CA ALA A 83 8.15 -3.56 -25.51
C ALA A 83 7.26 -3.69 -26.76
N GLU A 84 7.88 -3.71 -27.95
CA GLU A 84 7.16 -3.92 -29.21
C GLU A 84 6.61 -5.35 -29.33
N ASP A 85 7.42 -6.38 -29.05
CA ASP A 85 6.98 -7.79 -29.08
C ASP A 85 5.84 -8.04 -28.08
N LEU A 86 5.94 -7.45 -26.87
CA LEU A 86 4.88 -7.50 -25.87
C LEU A 86 3.61 -6.81 -26.37
N GLN A 87 3.72 -5.63 -26.99
CA GLN A 87 2.55 -4.91 -27.48
C GLN A 87 1.82 -5.70 -28.58
N ILE A 88 2.56 -6.32 -29.49
CA ILE A 88 2.00 -7.16 -30.56
C ILE A 88 1.33 -8.40 -29.95
N THR A 89 2.03 -9.10 -29.06
CA THR A 89 1.54 -10.34 -28.42
C THR A 89 0.29 -10.09 -27.58
N LEU A 90 0.26 -8.97 -26.84
CA LEU A 90 -0.85 -8.61 -25.95
C LEU A 90 -2.03 -7.99 -26.70
N LYS A 91 -1.85 -7.47 -27.92
CA LYS A 91 -2.91 -6.74 -28.65
C LYS A 91 -4.21 -7.54 -28.79
N ASP A 92 -4.09 -8.85 -29.03
CA ASP A 92 -5.24 -9.72 -29.27
C ASP A 92 -5.82 -10.33 -27.98
N HIS A 93 -5.10 -10.24 -26.86
CA HIS A 93 -5.49 -10.87 -25.57
C HIS A 93 -5.83 -9.84 -24.49
N LEU A 94 -5.44 -8.57 -24.66
CA LEU A 94 -5.52 -7.54 -23.64
C LEU A 94 -6.30 -6.31 -24.13
N LEU A 95 -7.51 -6.15 -23.61
CA LEU A 95 -8.27 -4.92 -23.77
C LEU A 95 -7.90 -3.93 -22.65
N ARG A 96 -7.13 -2.89 -22.98
CA ARG A 96 -6.79 -1.81 -22.04
C ARG A 96 -7.38 -0.48 -22.50
N ARG A 97 -8.16 0.17 -21.63
CA ARG A 97 -8.68 1.53 -21.82
C ARG A 97 -8.16 2.45 -20.73
N MET A 98 -7.73 3.67 -21.06
CA MET A 98 -7.41 4.69 -20.05
C MET A 98 -8.65 5.52 -19.73
N LYS A 99 -8.74 6.03 -18.49
CA LYS A 99 -9.87 6.89 -18.07
C LYS A 99 -10.03 8.13 -18.96
N ARG A 100 -8.92 8.69 -19.47
CA ARG A 100 -8.90 9.81 -20.42
C ARG A 100 -9.54 9.48 -21.78
N ASP A 101 -9.53 8.20 -22.17
CA ASP A 101 -10.07 7.75 -23.45
C ASP A 101 -11.61 7.59 -23.38
N VAL A 102 -12.17 7.51 -22.15
CA VAL A 102 -13.57 7.18 -21.91
C VAL A 102 -14.34 8.33 -21.26
N ILE A 103 -13.69 9.15 -20.42
CA ILE A 103 -14.32 10.23 -19.66
C ILE A 103 -13.60 11.54 -20.01
N LYS A 104 -14.27 12.38 -20.81
CA LYS A 104 -13.71 13.64 -21.32
C LYS A 104 -13.66 14.76 -20.26
N ASP A 105 -14.53 14.69 -19.24
CA ASP A 105 -14.68 15.75 -18.23
C ASP A 105 -13.98 15.46 -16.88
N LEU A 106 -13.06 14.50 -16.83
CA LEU A 106 -12.34 14.20 -15.59
C LEU A 106 -11.18 15.20 -15.38
N PRO A 107 -11.16 15.97 -14.29
CA PRO A 107 -10.05 16.88 -14.01
C PRO A 107 -8.73 16.12 -13.88
N LYS A 108 -7.64 16.75 -14.35
CA LYS A 108 -6.30 16.14 -14.31
C LYS A 108 -5.87 15.88 -12.87
N LYS A 109 -5.38 14.67 -12.60
CA LYS A 109 -4.76 14.31 -11.31
C LYS A 109 -3.45 15.09 -11.17
N THR A 110 -3.33 15.89 -10.11
CA THR A 110 -2.08 16.56 -9.73
C THR A 110 -1.42 15.81 -8.58
N GLU A 111 -0.14 15.48 -8.71
CA GLU A 111 0.64 14.83 -7.67
C GLU A 111 1.66 15.82 -7.11
N ILE A 112 1.63 16.03 -5.79
CA ILE A 112 2.51 16.97 -5.10
C ILE A 112 3.22 16.20 -3.98
N ILE A 113 4.56 16.22 -4.02
CA ILE A 113 5.39 15.63 -2.98
C ILE A 113 5.80 16.72 -2.01
N VAL A 114 5.42 16.59 -0.75
CA VAL A 114 5.75 17.56 0.30
C VAL A 114 6.92 17.03 1.14
N PRO A 115 8.15 17.57 0.99
CA PRO A 115 9.27 17.17 1.83
C PRO A 115 9.08 17.67 3.26
N LEU A 116 9.32 16.80 4.23
CA LEU A 116 9.16 17.10 5.66
C LEU A 116 10.45 16.81 6.42
N SER A 117 10.77 17.69 7.37
CA SER A 117 11.83 17.46 8.33
C SER A 117 11.31 16.67 9.53
N LEU A 118 12.10 15.71 10.02
CA LEU A 118 11.76 14.95 11.22
C LEU A 118 11.72 15.85 12.47
N THR A 119 10.78 15.58 13.37
CA THR A 119 10.69 16.25 14.69
C THR A 119 11.88 15.87 15.58
N PRO A 120 12.17 16.62 16.66
CA PRO A 120 13.26 16.27 17.59
C PRO A 120 13.13 14.85 18.17
N LEU A 121 11.90 14.44 18.54
CA LEU A 121 11.63 13.08 19.04
C LEU A 121 11.87 12.01 17.97
N GLN A 122 11.39 12.25 16.74
CA GLN A 122 11.66 11.34 15.62
C GLN A 122 13.16 11.21 15.35
N LYS A 123 13.91 12.32 15.31
CA LYS A 123 15.38 12.30 15.12
C LYS A 123 16.09 11.49 16.21
N ARG A 124 15.67 11.65 17.47
CA ARG A 124 16.25 10.91 18.61
C ARG A 124 16.04 9.40 18.45
N ILE A 125 14.79 8.97 18.20
CA ILE A 125 14.47 7.54 18.04
C ILE A 125 15.10 6.98 16.76
N TYR A 126 15.11 7.75 15.68
CA TYR A 126 15.75 7.37 14.41
C TYR A 126 17.24 7.06 14.60
N LYS A 127 17.96 7.94 15.32
CA LYS A 127 19.36 7.70 15.71
C LYS A 127 19.50 6.43 16.56
N MET A 128 18.62 6.20 17.53
CA MET A 128 18.65 4.99 18.37
C MET A 128 18.45 3.71 17.56
N VAL A 129 17.57 3.70 16.56
CA VAL A 129 17.34 2.54 15.69
C VAL A 129 18.57 2.24 14.83
N LEU A 130 19.23 3.28 14.32
CA LEU A 130 20.45 3.14 13.54
C LEU A 130 21.63 2.63 14.38
N THR A 131 21.83 3.15 15.59
CA THR A 131 22.96 2.76 16.43
C THR A 131 22.81 1.35 16.99
N LYS A 132 21.60 0.95 17.43
CA LYS A 132 21.34 -0.39 17.96
C LYS A 132 21.44 -1.50 16.91
N ASN A 133 21.16 -1.18 15.64
CA ASN A 133 21.15 -2.17 14.55
C ASN A 133 22.30 -1.96 13.55
N TYR A 134 23.36 -1.25 13.92
CA TYR A 134 24.46 -0.93 13.01
C TYR A 134 25.10 -2.19 12.39
N GLU A 135 25.30 -3.24 13.21
CA GLU A 135 25.83 -4.53 12.74
C GLU A 135 24.84 -5.30 11.84
N ALA A 136 23.54 -5.22 12.11
CA ALA A 136 22.49 -5.83 11.27
C ALA A 136 22.33 -5.12 9.92
N LEU A 137 22.58 -3.80 9.88
CA LEU A 137 22.61 -3.00 8.64
C LEU A 137 23.83 -3.36 7.78
N ARG A 138 24.98 -3.65 8.39
CA ARG A 138 26.20 -4.07 7.70
C ARG A 138 26.08 -5.46 7.04
N THR A 139 25.24 -6.34 7.59
CA THR A 139 25.12 -7.75 7.19
C THR A 139 23.95 -8.07 6.25
N ARG A 140 23.36 -7.06 5.59
CA ARG A 140 22.24 -7.19 4.62
C ARG A 140 20.93 -7.81 5.14
N ASN A 141 20.81 -8.11 6.44
CA ASN A 141 19.54 -8.47 7.08
C ASN A 141 18.70 -7.22 7.40
N LEU A 142 18.32 -6.51 6.34
CA LEU A 142 17.74 -5.15 6.37
C LEU A 142 16.24 -5.09 6.68
N MET A 143 15.55 -6.23 6.69
CA MET A 143 14.09 -6.26 6.78
C MET A 143 13.56 -5.67 8.10
N ASN A 144 14.27 -5.87 9.20
CA ASN A 144 13.83 -5.42 10.52
C ASN A 144 14.18 -3.93 10.79
N PRO A 145 15.40 -3.44 10.47
CA PRO A 145 15.74 -2.02 10.64
C PRO A 145 14.93 -1.10 9.74
N LEU A 146 14.72 -1.44 8.46
CA LEU A 146 13.97 -0.58 7.53
C LEU A 146 12.53 -0.39 7.97
N LEU A 147 11.87 -1.46 8.45
CA LEU A 147 10.51 -1.38 8.97
C LEU A 147 10.43 -0.46 10.20
N HIS A 148 11.41 -0.54 11.11
CA HIS A 148 11.47 0.37 12.27
C HIS A 148 11.71 1.82 11.87
N LEU A 149 12.59 2.09 10.90
CA LEU A 149 12.82 3.44 10.39
C LEU A 149 11.56 4.00 9.72
N GLN A 150 10.83 3.18 8.95
CA GLN A 150 9.54 3.57 8.35
C GLN A 150 8.50 3.91 9.42
N LYS A 151 8.41 3.11 10.51
CA LYS A 151 7.53 3.39 11.65
C LYS A 151 7.86 4.75 12.29
N VAL A 152 9.14 5.02 12.58
CA VAL A 152 9.58 6.29 13.17
C VAL A 152 9.22 7.48 12.28
N CYS A 153 9.45 7.37 10.96
CA CYS A 153 9.11 8.40 9.99
C CYS A 153 7.61 8.67 9.87
N ASN A 154 6.76 7.68 10.17
CA ASN A 154 5.31 7.84 10.21
C ASN A 154 4.86 8.49 11.51
N HIS A 155 5.21 7.90 12.65
CA HIS A 155 4.92 8.45 13.97
C HIS A 155 5.83 7.83 15.04
N PRO A 156 6.42 8.61 15.97
CA PRO A 156 7.32 8.08 16.99
C PRO A 156 6.64 7.05 17.91
N TYR A 157 5.35 7.22 18.21
CA TYR A 157 4.58 6.31 19.08
C TYR A 157 4.32 4.92 18.47
N LEU A 158 4.58 4.72 17.18
CA LEU A 158 4.57 3.37 16.58
C LEU A 158 5.75 2.51 17.03
N MET A 159 6.74 3.12 17.70
CA MET A 159 7.86 2.44 18.32
C MET A 159 7.63 2.31 19.83
N PRO A 160 7.98 1.16 20.44
CA PRO A 160 7.86 0.98 21.90
C PRO A 160 8.60 2.06 22.71
N SER A 161 9.74 2.54 22.22
CA SER A 161 10.50 3.61 22.85
C SER A 161 9.83 4.98 22.75
N GLY A 162 9.07 5.24 21.69
CA GLY A 162 8.29 6.48 21.56
C GLY A 162 7.00 6.41 22.37
N GLU A 163 6.36 5.25 22.40
CA GLU A 163 5.16 4.97 23.19
C GLU A 163 5.38 5.20 24.69
N ALA A 164 6.50 4.71 25.23
CA ALA A 164 6.87 4.92 26.63
C ALA A 164 7.16 6.38 26.98
N MET A 165 7.51 7.20 25.99
CA MET A 165 7.77 8.64 26.15
C MET A 165 6.55 9.50 25.86
N ALA A 166 5.43 8.90 25.46
CA ALA A 166 4.24 9.62 25.05
C ALA A 166 3.53 10.18 26.30
N PRO A 167 3.34 11.52 26.40
CA PRO A 167 2.56 12.11 27.47
C PRO A 167 1.12 11.61 27.43
N ARG A 168 0.59 11.31 28.61
CA ARG A 168 -0.72 10.70 28.79
C ARG A 168 -1.56 11.56 29.71
N VAL A 169 -2.84 11.71 29.36
CA VAL A 169 -3.81 12.40 30.21
C VAL A 169 -4.58 11.34 31.01
N PRO A 170 -4.59 11.41 32.36
CA PRO A 170 -5.46 10.57 33.16
C PRO A 170 -6.91 11.00 32.95
N ILE A 171 -7.77 10.08 32.52
CA ILE A 171 -9.21 10.30 32.46
C ILE A 171 -9.76 10.08 33.88
N PRO A 172 -10.43 11.06 34.51
CA PRO A 172 -11.14 10.82 35.76
C PRO A 172 -12.33 9.88 35.47
N SER A 173 -12.17 8.60 35.77
CA SER A 173 -13.23 7.61 35.63
C SER A 173 -14.28 7.83 36.72
N ILE A 174 -15.50 8.18 36.32
CA ILE A 174 -16.70 7.99 37.13
C ILE A 174 -17.05 6.50 37.06
N GLY A 175 -16.79 5.76 38.14
CA GLY A 175 -17.39 4.45 38.38
C GLY A 175 -16.61 3.22 37.91
N THR A 176 -16.34 2.35 38.89
CA THR A 176 -16.09 0.90 38.81
C THR A 176 -14.98 0.38 37.88
N ALA A 177 -13.81 0.16 38.51
CA ALA A 177 -12.90 -0.97 38.31
C ALA A 177 -12.90 -1.68 36.93
N HIS A 178 -12.10 -1.18 35.99
CA HIS A 178 -11.10 -1.92 35.21
C HIS A 178 -10.48 -1.02 34.13
N ALA A 179 -9.14 -0.93 34.14
CA ALA A 179 -8.27 -0.16 33.23
C ALA A 179 -8.42 1.38 33.28
N ILE A 180 -7.37 2.06 33.77
CA ILE A 180 -7.15 3.47 33.48
C ILE A 180 -6.96 3.58 31.97
N VAL A 181 -8.00 3.97 31.22
CA VAL A 181 -7.87 4.29 29.79
C VAL A 181 -7.06 5.58 29.71
N SER A 182 -5.78 5.44 29.43
CA SER A 182 -4.84 6.54 29.35
C SER A 182 -4.77 7.04 27.91
N MET A 183 -5.47 8.12 27.60
CA MET A 183 -5.41 8.73 26.27
C MET A 183 -4.11 9.52 26.10
N TYR A 184 -3.57 9.54 24.88
CA TYR A 184 -2.46 10.43 24.55
C TYR A 184 -2.88 11.87 24.76
N GLU A 185 -1.95 12.68 25.23
CA GLU A 185 -2.16 14.12 25.25
C GLU A 185 -2.39 14.64 23.82
N PRO A 186 -3.55 15.28 23.52
CA PRO A 186 -3.94 15.62 22.16
C PRO A 186 -2.92 16.46 21.39
N ARG A 187 -2.31 17.44 22.07
CA ARG A 187 -1.31 18.33 21.45
C ARG A 187 -0.02 17.58 21.12
N MET A 188 0.48 16.81 22.08
CA MET A 188 1.73 16.07 21.93
C MET A 188 1.62 14.95 20.89
N LEU A 189 0.44 14.32 20.77
CA LEU A 189 0.17 13.36 19.70
C LEU A 189 0.45 13.99 18.33
N VAL A 190 -0.13 15.17 18.05
CA VAL A 190 0.03 15.85 16.76
C VAL A 190 1.44 16.40 16.57
N GLU A 191 2.02 17.06 17.57
CA GLU A 191 3.33 17.72 17.47
C GLU A 191 4.51 16.75 17.42
N SER A 192 4.34 15.53 17.93
CA SER A 192 5.40 14.51 17.93
C SER A 192 5.76 13.99 16.54
N SER A 193 4.85 14.07 15.56
CA SER A 193 5.06 13.63 14.17
C SER A 193 4.91 14.77 13.18
N ALA A 194 5.94 14.98 12.35
CA ALA A 194 5.92 16.00 11.30
C ALA A 194 4.81 15.76 10.27
N LYS A 195 4.53 14.48 9.94
CA LYS A 195 3.49 14.09 8.99
C LYS A 195 2.10 14.38 9.56
N LEU A 196 1.85 13.94 10.80
CA LEU A 196 0.55 14.14 11.45
C LEU A 196 0.28 15.64 11.65
N HIS A 197 1.27 16.40 12.12
CA HIS A 197 1.18 17.86 12.24
C HIS A 197 0.79 18.54 10.92
N LEU A 198 1.44 18.19 9.79
CA LEU A 198 1.10 18.75 8.49
C LEU A 198 -0.32 18.36 8.08
N VAL A 199 -0.67 17.06 8.19
CA VAL A 199 -1.99 16.55 7.79
C VAL A 199 -3.09 17.28 8.55
N MET A 200 -2.97 17.43 9.88
CA MET A 200 -3.96 18.14 10.68
C MET A 200 -4.10 19.61 10.27
N ARG A 201 -2.98 20.28 9.95
CA ARG A 201 -3.01 21.67 9.44
C ARG A 201 -3.68 21.78 8.07
N MET A 202 -3.44 20.82 7.17
CA MET A 202 -4.07 20.79 5.85
C MET A 202 -5.56 20.49 5.94
N LEU A 203 -5.96 19.56 6.80
CA LEU A 203 -7.36 19.16 6.98
C LEU A 203 -8.24 20.32 7.44
N ARG A 204 -7.75 21.19 8.34
CA ARG A 204 -8.49 22.40 8.75
C ARG A 204 -8.84 23.29 7.56
N ARG A 205 -7.84 23.61 6.71
CA ARG A 205 -8.06 24.44 5.51
C ARG A 205 -8.96 23.75 4.48
N LEU A 206 -8.80 22.45 4.29
CA LEU A 206 -9.60 21.68 3.33
C LEU A 206 -11.07 21.57 3.77
N ARG A 207 -11.31 21.49 5.08
CA ARG A 207 -12.66 21.52 5.67
C ARG A 207 -13.34 22.86 5.41
N ASP A 208 -12.63 23.96 5.64
CA ASP A 208 -13.18 25.31 5.41
C ASP A 208 -13.58 25.53 3.94
N CYS A 209 -12.86 24.91 3.00
CA CYS A 209 -13.19 24.90 1.59
C CYS A 209 -14.25 23.84 1.19
N GLY A 210 -14.74 23.02 2.11
CA GLY A 210 -15.74 21.96 1.83
C GLY A 210 -15.20 20.75 1.07
N HIS A 211 -13.89 20.49 1.08
CA HIS A 211 -13.30 19.33 0.41
C HIS A 211 -13.41 18.04 1.25
N ARG A 212 -13.56 16.90 0.56
CA ARG A 212 -13.49 15.56 1.16
C ARG A 212 -12.11 14.97 0.92
N VAL A 213 -11.52 14.37 1.95
CA VAL A 213 -10.14 13.89 1.94
C VAL A 213 -10.11 12.39 2.21
N LEU A 214 -9.31 11.67 1.43
CA LEU A 214 -9.05 10.24 1.62
C LEU A 214 -7.59 10.06 2.01
N ILE A 215 -7.34 9.42 3.15
CA ILE A 215 -6.00 9.19 3.70
C ILE A 215 -5.68 7.70 3.61
N PHE A 216 -4.53 7.39 3.03
CA PHE A 216 -4.03 6.02 2.93
C PHE A 216 -2.78 5.85 3.81
N SER A 217 -2.66 4.71 4.45
CA SER A 217 -1.48 4.29 5.20
C SER A 217 -1.26 2.80 5.01
N HIS A 218 0.00 2.38 4.91
CA HIS A 218 0.38 0.97 4.87
C HIS A 218 0.31 0.31 6.26
N LEU A 219 0.37 1.12 7.33
CA LEU A 219 0.33 0.65 8.72
C LEU A 219 -1.06 0.92 9.29
N VAL A 220 -1.77 -0.13 9.70
CA VAL A 220 -3.07 -0.03 10.37
C VAL A 220 -2.94 0.76 11.68
N SER A 221 -1.90 0.50 12.47
CA SER A 221 -1.62 1.24 13.71
C SER A 221 -1.43 2.75 13.52
N MET A 222 -1.04 3.19 12.33
CA MET A 222 -0.97 4.64 12.02
C MET A 222 -2.37 5.22 11.81
N LEU A 223 -3.30 4.44 11.23
CA LEU A 223 -4.69 4.86 11.08
C LEU A 223 -5.35 5.05 12.44
N ASP A 224 -5.04 4.20 13.43
CA ASP A 224 -5.53 4.34 14.80
C ASP A 224 -5.07 5.67 15.44
N LEU A 225 -3.80 6.04 15.24
CA LEU A 225 -3.28 7.32 15.75
C LEU A 225 -3.90 8.53 15.03
N ILE A 226 -4.10 8.44 13.71
CA ILE A 226 -4.79 9.47 12.94
C ILE A 226 -6.24 9.60 13.43
N GLN A 227 -6.92 8.49 13.67
CA GLN A 227 -8.29 8.47 14.20
C GLN A 227 -8.38 9.20 15.55
N MET A 228 -7.46 8.92 16.48
CA MET A 228 -7.40 9.62 17.76
C MET A 228 -7.18 11.13 17.57
N ALA A 229 -6.26 11.53 16.68
CA ALA A 229 -6.01 12.94 16.39
C ALA A 229 -7.22 13.65 15.75
N LEU A 230 -7.96 12.96 14.89
CA LEU A 230 -9.19 13.47 14.26
C LEU A 230 -10.31 13.65 15.28
N TYR A 231 -10.52 12.68 16.18
CA TYR A 231 -11.52 12.80 17.24
C TYR A 231 -11.24 13.96 18.18
N ASN A 232 -9.97 14.16 18.56
CA ASN A 232 -9.56 15.28 19.42
C ASN A 232 -9.88 16.66 18.83
N GLU A 233 -9.96 16.77 17.50
CA GLU A 233 -10.28 18.00 16.78
C GLU A 233 -11.75 18.06 16.33
N GLY A 234 -12.57 17.10 16.74
CA GLY A 234 -14.01 17.06 16.46
C GLY A 234 -14.37 16.63 15.03
N TYR A 235 -13.49 15.91 14.32
CA TYR A 235 -13.84 15.29 13.04
C TYR A 235 -14.59 13.97 13.27
N ALA A 236 -15.58 13.69 12.42
CA ALA A 236 -16.30 12.40 12.37
C ALA A 236 -15.84 11.58 11.15
N PRO A 237 -14.73 10.83 11.24
CA PRO A 237 -14.24 10.01 10.13
C PRO A 237 -15.17 8.82 9.85
N SER A 238 -15.51 8.62 8.57
CA SER A 238 -16.12 7.36 8.10
C SER A 238 -15.00 6.43 7.63
N PHE A 239 -14.81 5.30 8.32
CA PHE A 239 -13.80 4.31 7.96
C PHE A 239 -14.42 3.24 7.07
N HIS A 240 -13.76 2.95 5.94
CA HIS A 240 -13.99 1.75 5.14
C HIS A 240 -12.69 0.95 5.17
N LEU A 241 -12.69 -0.14 5.95
CA LEU A 241 -11.60 -1.12 6.03
C LEU A 241 -11.68 -2.09 4.85
#